data_AF-A0A0J0YFJ8-F1
#
_entry.id   AF-A0A0J0YFJ8-F1
#
_cell.length_a   1.000
_cell.length_b   1.000
_cell.length_c   1.000
_cell.angle_alpha   90.00
_cell.angle_beta   90.00
_cell.angle_gamma   90.00
#
_symmetry.space_group_name_H-M   'P 1'
#
loop_
_entity.id
_entity.type
_entity.pdbx_description
1 polymer ?
#
loop_
_entity_poly.entity_id
_entity_poly.type
_entity_poly.pdbx_seq_one_letter_code
_entity_poly.pdbx_strand_id
1 'polypeptide(L)'
;MDLFNEVLAAKKQLENVVAATPLTQNLNLSEEFKATILLKREDLQIVRSYKIRGAYNKISSLSDPEKATGIVCASAGNHAQGVAYSCNLLHIKGKIYMPKTTPKQKVKQVQLFGKSFVEIVLIGDTFDDAYASATADALENHKTFIHPFDDLKVIAGQGTVGLEILDHYKKPIDYVFVPIGGGGLASGLSEVFKHLSPDTKIIGVEPQGAPSMKNSIKEDKNTALKTIDKFVDGAAVKQVGDLTFEICRKNLDDIILVPEGKVCTTILRLYNEEAMVVEPAGALTIAALDFYKDKIKNKNVVCVVSGSNNDIERTAEIKERSLLYEGLMHYFMIQFPQRPGALKEFVNNILGPDDDITYFQFHKKNNREVGSVVVGLELKNKKDIMSIKWNMTANGFEFQYLNDNQDLFTQLIG
;
A
#
# COMPACT_ATOMS: atom_id res chain seq x y z
N MET A 1 -19.84 -22.75 -9.17
CA MET A 1 -19.24 -23.08 -7.87
C MET A 1 -19.47 -21.86 -6.99
N ASP A 2 -20.06 -22.03 -5.81
CA ASP A 2 -20.49 -20.92 -4.95
C ASP A 2 -19.32 -20.46 -4.08
N LEU A 3 -18.82 -19.24 -4.32
CA LEU A 3 -17.68 -18.68 -3.59
C LEU A 3 -17.99 -18.52 -2.09
N PHE A 4 -19.22 -18.20 -1.72
CA PHE A 4 -19.58 -18.06 -0.31
C PHE A 4 -19.39 -19.38 0.46
N ASN A 5 -19.82 -20.49 -0.12
CA ASN A 5 -19.59 -21.83 0.44
C ASN A 5 -18.10 -22.18 0.52
N GLU A 6 -17.29 -21.77 -0.46
CA GLU A 6 -15.83 -21.91 -0.41
C GLU A 6 -15.21 -21.09 0.74
N VAL A 7 -15.73 -19.90 1.04
CA VAL A 7 -15.29 -19.10 2.20
C VAL A 7 -15.64 -19.80 3.51
N LEU A 8 -16.82 -20.41 3.63
CA LEU A 8 -17.21 -21.19 4.81
C LEU A 8 -16.30 -22.42 5.01
N ALA A 9 -15.92 -23.10 3.92
CA ALA A 9 -14.95 -24.19 3.97
C ALA A 9 -13.56 -23.68 4.37
N ALA A 10 -13.13 -22.53 3.83
CA ALA A 10 -11.86 -21.90 4.17
C ALA A 10 -11.78 -21.50 5.65
N LYS A 11 -12.88 -21.01 6.25
CA LYS A 11 -12.94 -20.71 7.69
C LYS A 11 -12.53 -21.91 8.52
N LYS A 12 -13.07 -23.10 8.22
CA LYS A 12 -12.74 -24.34 8.94
C LYS A 12 -11.27 -24.72 8.76
N GLN A 13 -10.73 -24.60 7.54
CA GLN A 13 -9.33 -24.94 7.26
C GLN A 13 -8.33 -24.00 7.93
N LEU A 14 -8.74 -22.77 8.23
CA LEU A 14 -7.91 -21.76 8.87
C LEU A 14 -8.00 -21.77 10.39
N GLU A 15 -8.88 -22.60 10.97
CA GLU A 15 -8.98 -22.77 12.43
C GLU A 15 -7.63 -23.23 12.99
N ASN A 16 -7.17 -22.56 14.05
CA ASN A 16 -5.86 -22.78 14.70
C ASN A 16 -4.62 -22.49 13.83
N VAL A 17 -4.79 -21.99 12.61
CA VAL A 17 -3.68 -21.60 11.72
C VAL A 17 -3.48 -20.11 11.73
N VAL A 18 -4.58 -19.35 11.68
CA VAL A 18 -4.56 -17.89 11.70
C VAL A 18 -5.16 -17.38 13.01
N ALA A 19 -4.65 -16.25 13.50
CA ALA A 19 -5.28 -15.58 14.63
C ALA A 19 -6.63 -14.98 14.20
N ALA A 20 -7.64 -15.09 15.07
CA ALA A 20 -8.85 -14.29 14.96
C ALA A 20 -8.51 -12.84 15.29
N THR A 21 -8.17 -12.04 14.29
CA THR A 21 -7.60 -10.72 14.52
C THR A 21 -8.64 -9.76 15.13
N PRO A 22 -8.20 -8.83 15.98
CA PRO A 22 -9.13 -7.90 16.64
C PRO A 22 -9.95 -7.07 15.65
N LEU A 23 -11.20 -6.80 16.01
CA LEU A 23 -12.03 -5.75 15.45
C LEU A 23 -12.27 -4.72 16.55
N THR A 24 -11.50 -3.63 16.54
CA THR A 24 -11.46 -2.67 17.65
C THR A 24 -11.96 -1.32 17.23
N GLN A 25 -12.82 -0.69 18.05
CA GLN A 25 -13.16 0.71 17.85
C GLN A 25 -11.93 1.59 18.11
N ASN A 26 -11.62 2.47 17.18
CA ASN A 26 -10.62 3.51 17.39
C ASN A 26 -11.35 4.79 17.84
N LEU A 27 -11.07 5.26 19.05
CA LEU A 27 -11.79 6.38 19.67
C LEU A 27 -11.45 7.72 19.02
N ASN A 28 -10.17 7.98 18.71
CA ASN A 28 -9.72 9.24 18.12
C ASN A 28 -10.32 9.44 16.72
N LEU A 29 -10.26 8.41 15.86
CA LEU A 29 -10.91 8.42 14.56
C LEU A 29 -12.43 8.52 14.70
N SER A 30 -13.04 7.84 15.68
CA SER A 30 -14.48 7.93 15.91
C SER A 30 -14.93 9.35 16.23
N GLU A 31 -14.18 10.05 17.09
CA GLU A 31 -14.43 11.45 17.43
C GLU A 31 -14.21 12.38 16.22
N GLU A 32 -13.09 12.23 15.50
CA GLU A 32 -12.74 13.04 14.32
C GLU A 32 -13.81 12.98 13.22
N PHE A 33 -14.30 11.79 12.93
CA PHE A 33 -15.27 11.54 11.85
C PHE A 33 -16.73 11.58 12.31
N LYS A 34 -16.98 11.75 13.63
CA LYS A 34 -18.31 11.68 14.24
C LYS A 34 -19.06 10.41 13.82
N ALA A 35 -18.36 9.29 13.85
CA ALA A 35 -18.80 7.97 13.38
C ALA A 35 -18.24 6.89 14.29
N THR A 36 -18.79 5.67 14.28
CA THR A 36 -18.15 4.53 14.95
C THR A 36 -17.14 3.92 13.99
N ILE A 37 -15.86 4.22 14.18
CA ILE A 37 -14.77 3.69 13.34
C ILE A 37 -14.16 2.44 13.99
N LEU A 38 -14.31 1.30 13.31
CA LEU A 38 -13.78 0.01 13.70
C LEU A 38 -12.60 -0.36 12.80
N LEU A 39 -11.52 -0.86 13.38
CA LEU A 39 -10.34 -1.32 12.67
C LEU A 39 -10.28 -2.85 12.72
N LYS A 40 -10.32 -3.51 11.55
CA LYS A 40 -10.02 -4.94 11.43
C LYS A 40 -8.51 -5.11 11.28
N ARG A 41 -7.85 -5.57 12.34
CA ARG A 41 -6.39 -5.52 12.53
C ARG A 41 -5.65 -6.71 11.91
N GLU A 42 -5.78 -6.90 10.60
CA GLU A 42 -5.03 -7.96 9.86
C GLU A 42 -3.52 -7.74 9.86
N ASP A 43 -3.07 -6.53 10.19
CA ASP A 43 -1.67 -6.19 10.46
C ASP A 43 -1.07 -6.91 11.69
N LEU A 44 -1.91 -7.42 12.59
CA LEU A 44 -1.52 -8.22 13.76
C LEU A 44 -1.53 -9.73 13.50
N GLN A 45 -1.79 -10.15 12.26
CA GLN A 45 -1.71 -11.56 11.88
C GLN A 45 -0.26 -12.08 11.98
N ILE A 46 -0.05 -13.41 12.01
CA ILE A 46 1.27 -14.04 12.21
C ILE A 46 2.33 -13.57 11.19
N VAL A 47 1.95 -13.46 9.91
CA VAL A 47 2.82 -12.92 8.84
C VAL A 47 2.61 -11.42 8.64
N ARG A 48 2.04 -10.75 9.65
CA ARG A 48 1.78 -9.31 9.72
C ARG A 48 0.92 -8.77 8.58
N SER A 49 0.09 -9.63 8.00
CA SER A 49 -0.88 -9.28 6.96
C SER A 49 -1.90 -10.41 6.77
N TYR A 50 -3.01 -10.10 6.10
CA TYR A 50 -4.07 -11.05 5.79
C TYR A 50 -3.65 -12.20 4.85
N LYS A 51 -2.52 -12.07 4.14
CA LYS A 51 -2.14 -12.95 3.01
C LYS A 51 -2.02 -14.43 3.37
N ILE A 52 -1.70 -14.75 4.63
CA ILE A 52 -1.65 -16.14 5.11
C ILE A 52 -2.97 -16.89 4.92
N ARG A 53 -4.12 -16.20 5.01
CA ARG A 53 -5.43 -16.85 4.92
C ARG A 53 -5.64 -17.52 3.57
N GLY A 54 -5.49 -16.79 2.47
CA GLY A 54 -5.61 -17.37 1.13
C GLY A 54 -4.42 -18.26 0.74
N ALA A 55 -3.19 -17.93 1.15
CA ALA A 55 -2.03 -18.77 0.85
C ALA A 55 -2.18 -20.17 1.47
N TYR A 56 -2.50 -20.23 2.77
CA TYR A 56 -2.70 -21.50 3.46
C TYR A 56 -3.91 -22.25 2.93
N ASN A 57 -5.05 -21.58 2.71
CA ASN A 57 -6.25 -22.23 2.18
C ASN A 57 -5.99 -22.87 0.80
N LYS A 58 -5.28 -22.18 -0.09
CA LYS A 58 -4.89 -22.75 -1.39
C LYS A 58 -3.97 -23.96 -1.21
N ILE A 59 -2.87 -23.82 -0.47
CA ILE A 59 -1.86 -24.87 -0.35
C ILE A 59 -2.40 -26.11 0.37
N SER A 60 -3.20 -25.94 1.43
CA SER A 60 -3.84 -27.05 2.16
C SER A 60 -4.85 -27.81 1.29
N SER A 61 -5.53 -27.11 0.37
CA SER A 61 -6.52 -27.70 -0.55
C SER A 61 -5.93 -28.54 -1.68
N LEU A 62 -4.61 -28.52 -1.87
CA LEU A 62 -3.94 -29.32 -2.89
C LEU A 62 -4.07 -30.82 -2.59
N SER A 63 -4.19 -31.61 -3.65
CA SER A 63 -4.13 -33.06 -3.59
C SER A 63 -2.73 -33.56 -3.22
N ASP A 64 -2.61 -34.78 -2.71
CA ASP A 64 -1.30 -35.34 -2.34
C ASP A 64 -0.30 -35.39 -3.52
N PRO A 65 -0.71 -35.69 -4.77
CA PRO A 65 0.19 -35.57 -5.92
C PRO A 65 0.69 -34.15 -6.16
N GLU A 66 -0.16 -33.14 -6.05
CA GLU A 66 0.22 -31.72 -6.21
C GLU A 66 1.14 -31.25 -5.07
N LYS A 67 0.91 -31.74 -3.85
CA LYS A 67 1.79 -31.46 -2.69
C LYS A 67 3.17 -32.09 -2.87
N ALA A 68 3.23 -33.29 -3.48
CA ALA A 68 4.47 -34.03 -3.69
C ALA A 68 5.39 -33.38 -4.74
N THR A 69 4.83 -32.75 -5.79
CA THR A 69 5.64 -32.01 -6.77
C THR A 69 6.14 -30.67 -6.24
N GLY A 70 5.49 -30.15 -5.19
CA GLY A 70 5.83 -28.89 -4.55
C GLY A 70 5.14 -27.68 -5.19
N ILE A 71 5.37 -26.51 -4.60
CA ILE A 71 4.70 -25.27 -5.00
C ILE A 71 5.68 -24.20 -5.46
N VAL A 72 5.17 -23.25 -6.23
CA VAL A 72 5.93 -22.08 -6.71
C VAL A 72 5.15 -20.81 -6.44
N CYS A 73 5.86 -19.73 -6.10
CA CYS A 73 5.28 -18.40 -5.95
C CYS A 73 6.28 -17.34 -6.47
N ALA A 74 5.78 -16.28 -7.10
CA ALA A 74 6.56 -15.07 -7.37
C ALA A 74 6.03 -13.91 -6.51
N SER A 75 6.82 -13.47 -5.54
CA SER A 75 6.55 -12.30 -4.71
C SER A 75 7.75 -12.01 -3.81
N ALA A 76 7.97 -10.74 -3.49
CA ALA A 76 8.98 -10.31 -2.52
C ALA A 76 8.36 -9.71 -1.23
N GLY A 77 7.04 -9.84 -1.05
CA GLY A 77 6.29 -9.15 0.02
C GLY A 77 5.38 -10.06 0.83
N ASN A 78 4.23 -9.51 1.25
CA ASN A 78 3.27 -10.18 2.13
C ASN A 78 2.80 -11.56 1.62
N HIS A 79 2.63 -11.70 0.31
CA HIS A 79 2.26 -13.00 -0.28
C HIS A 79 3.36 -14.05 -0.12
N ALA A 80 4.63 -13.69 -0.37
CA ALA A 80 5.75 -14.60 -0.17
C ALA A 80 5.89 -15.06 1.28
N GLN A 81 5.68 -14.15 2.24
CA GLN A 81 5.69 -14.52 3.66
C GLN A 81 4.54 -15.47 4.01
N GLY A 82 3.32 -15.21 3.50
CA GLY A 82 2.16 -16.10 3.67
C GLY A 82 2.38 -17.49 3.08
N VAL A 83 2.91 -17.58 1.85
CA VAL A 83 3.27 -18.85 1.20
C VAL A 83 4.37 -19.56 1.98
N ALA A 84 5.44 -18.86 2.36
CA ALA A 84 6.55 -19.46 3.08
C ALA A 84 6.13 -20.05 4.42
N TYR A 85 5.34 -19.30 5.19
CA TYR A 85 4.82 -19.78 6.46
C TYR A 85 3.89 -20.99 6.27
N SER A 86 3.04 -20.97 5.24
CA SER A 86 2.16 -22.10 4.89
C SER A 86 2.94 -23.36 4.53
N CYS A 87 3.99 -23.24 3.72
CA CYS A 87 4.90 -24.33 3.37
C CYS A 87 5.53 -24.97 4.62
N ASN A 88 5.99 -24.13 5.55
CA ASN A 88 6.58 -24.60 6.80
C ASN A 88 5.57 -25.33 7.69
N LEU A 89 4.34 -24.81 7.85
CA LEU A 89 3.30 -25.46 8.66
C LEU A 89 2.83 -26.80 8.08
N LEU A 90 2.68 -26.86 6.75
CA LEU A 90 2.18 -28.04 6.05
C LEU A 90 3.30 -29.03 5.66
N HIS A 91 4.55 -28.69 5.94
CA HIS A 91 5.74 -29.45 5.54
C HIS A 91 5.84 -29.70 4.02
N ILE A 92 5.38 -28.74 3.21
CA ILE A 92 5.40 -28.81 1.74
C ILE A 92 6.56 -27.97 1.21
N LYS A 93 7.32 -28.51 0.26
CA LYS A 93 8.43 -27.78 -0.38
C LYS A 93 7.90 -26.70 -1.32
N GLY A 94 8.41 -25.48 -1.15
CA GLY A 94 8.08 -24.33 -2.00
C GLY A 94 9.32 -23.67 -2.58
N LYS A 95 9.22 -23.17 -3.81
CA LYS A 95 10.19 -22.23 -4.39
C LYS A 95 9.58 -20.84 -4.50
N ILE A 96 10.29 -19.84 -3.98
CA ILE A 96 9.83 -18.44 -3.97
C ILE A 96 10.78 -17.61 -4.81
N TYR A 97 10.27 -17.12 -5.92
CA TYR A 97 11.01 -16.29 -6.87
C TYR A 97 10.87 -14.82 -6.49
N MET A 98 12.01 -14.13 -6.40
CA MET A 98 12.10 -12.70 -6.11
C MET A 98 13.11 -12.03 -7.05
N PRO A 99 12.93 -10.74 -7.35
CA PRO A 99 13.95 -9.96 -8.07
C PRO A 99 15.29 -9.99 -7.32
N LYS A 100 16.43 -9.98 -8.04
CA LYS A 100 17.76 -9.85 -7.43
C LYS A 100 17.94 -8.53 -6.67
N THR A 101 17.21 -7.51 -7.09
CA THR A 101 17.15 -6.17 -6.48
C THR A 101 16.35 -6.14 -5.18
N THR A 102 15.75 -7.26 -4.75
CA THR A 102 14.95 -7.31 -3.52
C THR A 102 15.82 -7.00 -2.29
N PRO A 103 15.41 -6.06 -1.42
CA PRO A 103 16.13 -5.75 -0.18
C PRO A 103 16.36 -6.98 0.69
N LYS A 104 17.57 -7.11 1.25
CA LYS A 104 17.97 -8.27 2.08
C LYS A 104 17.02 -8.50 3.26
N GLN A 105 16.43 -7.45 3.82
CA GLN A 105 15.44 -7.55 4.88
C GLN A 105 14.19 -8.35 4.43
N LYS A 106 13.64 -8.06 3.25
CA LYS A 106 12.47 -8.77 2.72
C LYS A 106 12.79 -10.25 2.45
N VAL A 107 13.96 -10.54 1.88
CA VAL A 107 14.46 -11.92 1.68
C VAL A 107 14.58 -12.66 3.02
N LYS A 108 15.20 -12.03 4.02
CA LYS A 108 15.40 -12.62 5.35
C LYS A 108 14.07 -12.94 6.04
N GLN A 109 13.04 -12.09 5.89
CA GLN A 109 11.73 -12.35 6.47
C GLN A 109 11.07 -13.60 5.87
N VAL A 110 11.12 -13.75 4.54
CA VAL A 110 10.58 -14.93 3.88
C VAL A 110 11.33 -16.20 4.30
N GLN A 111 12.67 -16.12 4.41
CA GLN A 111 13.49 -17.23 4.90
C GLN A 111 13.13 -17.61 6.35
N LEU A 112 12.87 -16.63 7.21
CA LEU A 112 12.51 -16.84 8.62
C LEU A 112 11.18 -17.57 8.76
N PHE A 113 10.18 -17.22 7.94
CA PHE A 113 8.88 -17.90 7.95
C PHE A 113 8.93 -19.29 7.32
N GLY A 114 9.63 -19.45 6.20
CA GLY A 114 9.66 -20.71 5.46
C GLY A 114 10.68 -21.74 5.92
N LYS A 115 11.70 -21.33 6.68
CA LYS A 115 12.75 -22.21 7.23
C LYS A 115 13.35 -23.12 6.15
N SER A 116 13.43 -24.42 6.39
CA SER A 116 13.96 -25.42 5.45
C SER A 116 12.92 -25.90 4.41
N PHE A 117 11.69 -25.39 4.44
CA PHE A 117 10.62 -25.76 3.51
C PHE A 117 10.56 -24.86 2.28
N VAL A 118 11.27 -23.73 2.29
CA VAL A 118 11.34 -22.85 1.13
C VAL A 118 12.76 -22.69 0.62
N GLU A 119 12.86 -22.67 -0.70
CA GLU A 119 14.02 -22.20 -1.43
C GLU A 119 13.69 -20.82 -2.01
N ILE A 120 14.54 -19.82 -1.71
CA ILE A 120 14.39 -18.48 -2.30
C ILE A 120 15.30 -18.36 -3.51
N VAL A 121 14.70 -18.08 -4.67
CA VAL A 121 15.40 -17.93 -5.95
C VAL A 121 15.42 -16.46 -6.34
N LEU A 122 16.60 -15.84 -6.28
CA LEU A 122 16.81 -14.44 -6.69
C LEU A 122 17.15 -14.38 -8.19
N ILE A 123 16.22 -13.90 -9.00
CA ILE A 123 16.34 -13.87 -10.46
C ILE A 123 15.77 -12.60 -11.07
N GLY A 124 16.38 -12.14 -12.17
CA GLY A 124 15.98 -10.92 -12.85
C GLY A 124 16.12 -9.65 -12.01
N ASP A 125 15.74 -8.52 -12.60
CA ASP A 125 15.83 -7.21 -11.96
C ASP A 125 14.45 -6.64 -11.58
N THR A 126 13.39 -7.24 -12.13
CA THR A 126 12.00 -6.82 -11.95
C THR A 126 11.09 -7.93 -11.44
N PHE A 127 9.93 -7.54 -10.91
CA PHE A 127 8.87 -8.50 -10.55
C PHE A 127 8.42 -9.35 -11.74
N ASP A 128 8.33 -8.75 -12.93
CA ASP A 128 7.89 -9.41 -14.15
C ASP A 128 8.86 -10.55 -14.55
N ASP A 129 10.18 -10.34 -14.37
CA ASP A 129 11.20 -11.38 -14.59
C ASP A 129 11.04 -12.57 -13.63
N ALA A 130 10.84 -12.27 -12.33
CA ALA A 130 10.64 -13.28 -11.29
C ALA A 130 9.34 -14.06 -11.52
N TYR A 131 8.26 -13.38 -11.93
CA TYR A 131 6.98 -13.99 -12.27
C TYR A 131 7.07 -14.92 -13.48
N ALA A 132 7.74 -14.48 -14.55
CA ALA A 132 7.96 -15.29 -15.74
C ALA A 132 8.76 -16.56 -15.41
N SER A 133 9.84 -16.43 -14.62
CA SER A 133 10.67 -17.56 -14.18
C SER A 133 9.90 -18.56 -13.31
N ALA A 134 9.09 -18.06 -12.38
CA ALA A 134 8.25 -18.88 -11.53
C ALA A 134 7.17 -19.63 -12.34
N THR A 135 6.57 -18.98 -13.34
CA THR A 135 5.59 -19.60 -14.22
C THR A 135 6.22 -20.69 -15.08
N ALA A 136 7.43 -20.44 -15.60
CA ALA A 136 8.19 -21.45 -16.34
C ALA A 136 8.53 -22.68 -15.47
N ASP A 137 9.05 -22.48 -14.24
CA ASP A 137 9.34 -23.58 -13.30
C ASP A 137 8.08 -24.38 -12.95
N ALA A 138 6.94 -23.70 -12.77
CA ALA A 138 5.66 -24.36 -12.52
C ALA A 138 5.25 -25.28 -13.69
N LEU A 139 5.41 -24.82 -14.93
CA LEU A 139 5.08 -25.60 -16.13
C LEU A 139 6.06 -26.76 -16.36
N GLU A 140 7.36 -26.49 -16.32
CA GLU A 140 8.42 -27.47 -16.61
C GLU A 140 8.48 -28.59 -15.56
N ASN A 141 8.25 -28.26 -14.28
CA ASN A 141 8.37 -29.21 -13.17
C ASN A 141 7.01 -29.64 -12.59
N HIS A 142 5.91 -29.32 -13.28
CA HIS A 142 4.54 -29.65 -12.86
C HIS A 142 4.22 -29.24 -11.41
N LYS A 143 4.71 -28.07 -11.01
CA LYS A 143 4.46 -27.51 -9.67
C LYS A 143 3.23 -26.65 -9.69
N THR A 144 2.56 -26.56 -8.54
CA THR A 144 1.41 -25.66 -8.40
C THR A 144 1.89 -24.23 -8.21
N PHE A 145 1.50 -23.32 -9.10
CA PHE A 145 1.69 -21.89 -8.89
C PHE A 145 0.67 -21.32 -7.89
N ILE A 146 1.13 -20.71 -6.81
CA ILE A 146 0.28 -20.10 -5.78
C ILE A 146 0.08 -18.62 -6.10
N HIS A 147 -1.00 -18.32 -6.82
CA HIS A 147 -1.28 -16.97 -7.27
C HIS A 147 -1.61 -16.01 -6.09
N PRO A 148 -1.14 -14.74 -6.11
CA PRO A 148 -1.33 -13.82 -4.98
C PRO A 148 -2.75 -13.33 -4.72
N PHE A 149 -3.66 -13.46 -5.70
CA PHE A 149 -5.04 -12.96 -5.57
C PHE A 149 -6.05 -13.63 -6.50
N ASP A 150 -5.71 -13.86 -7.77
CA ASP A 150 -6.57 -14.45 -8.80
C ASP A 150 -6.66 -15.99 -8.76
N ASP A 151 -7.10 -16.52 -7.62
CA ASP A 151 -7.38 -17.96 -7.46
C ASP A 151 -8.56 -18.12 -6.49
N LEU A 152 -9.51 -19.00 -6.82
CA LEU A 152 -10.75 -19.14 -6.04
C LEU A 152 -10.49 -19.52 -4.57
N LYS A 153 -9.54 -20.42 -4.29
CA LYS A 153 -9.18 -20.81 -2.92
C LYS A 153 -8.45 -19.69 -2.19
N VAL A 154 -7.64 -18.92 -2.91
CA VAL A 154 -7.00 -17.72 -2.34
C VAL A 154 -8.07 -16.70 -1.94
N ILE A 155 -8.98 -16.35 -2.86
CA ILE A 155 -10.11 -15.43 -2.63
C ILE A 155 -10.96 -15.92 -1.46
N ALA A 156 -11.33 -17.20 -1.43
CA ALA A 156 -12.12 -17.80 -0.36
C ALA A 156 -11.44 -17.66 1.01
N GLY A 157 -10.13 -17.92 1.07
CA GLY A 157 -9.35 -17.73 2.29
C GLY A 157 -9.37 -16.27 2.75
N GLN A 158 -9.20 -15.31 1.83
CA GLN A 158 -9.27 -13.89 2.21
C GLN A 158 -10.67 -13.46 2.67
N GLY A 159 -11.73 -14.06 2.11
CA GLY A 159 -13.11 -13.79 2.50
C GLY A 159 -13.42 -14.12 3.96
N THR A 160 -12.62 -14.96 4.62
CA THR A 160 -12.77 -15.23 6.06
C THR A 160 -12.62 -13.98 6.92
N VAL A 161 -11.92 -12.94 6.43
CA VAL A 161 -11.89 -11.62 7.08
C VAL A 161 -13.30 -11.03 7.21
N GLY A 162 -14.12 -11.15 6.16
CA GLY A 162 -15.51 -10.69 6.17
C GLY A 162 -16.37 -11.46 7.17
N LEU A 163 -16.19 -12.78 7.26
CA LEU A 163 -16.89 -13.62 8.24
C LEU A 163 -16.55 -13.20 9.67
N GLU A 164 -15.27 -12.96 9.96
CA GLU A 164 -14.84 -12.52 11.30
C GLU A 164 -15.36 -11.13 11.66
N ILE A 165 -15.44 -10.20 10.70
CA ILE A 165 -15.98 -8.86 10.95
C ILE A 165 -17.45 -8.96 11.41
N LEU A 166 -18.27 -9.68 10.65
CA LEU A 166 -19.70 -9.87 10.95
C LEU A 166 -19.92 -10.74 12.19
N ASP A 167 -18.96 -11.62 12.51
CA ASP A 167 -19.04 -12.40 13.74
C ASP A 167 -18.72 -11.53 14.98
N HIS A 168 -17.72 -10.65 14.90
CA HIS A 168 -17.32 -9.81 16.03
C HIS A 168 -18.26 -8.63 16.29
N TYR A 169 -18.85 -8.03 15.26
CA TYR A 169 -19.69 -6.84 15.41
C TYR A 169 -21.14 -7.11 14.99
N LYS A 170 -22.02 -7.27 15.98
CA LYS A 170 -23.43 -7.65 15.76
C LYS A 170 -24.38 -6.49 15.43
N LYS A 171 -23.91 -5.25 15.48
CA LYS A 171 -24.70 -4.09 15.05
C LYS A 171 -24.59 -3.92 13.53
N PRO A 172 -25.56 -3.27 12.87
CA PRO A 172 -25.48 -2.99 11.43
C PRO A 172 -24.20 -2.25 11.08
N ILE A 173 -23.50 -2.70 10.06
CA ILE A 173 -22.34 -2.00 9.48
C ILE A 173 -22.88 -1.22 8.28
N ASP A 174 -22.66 0.09 8.25
CA ASP A 174 -23.10 0.92 7.13
C ASP A 174 -22.06 0.89 6.00
N TYR A 175 -20.78 0.93 6.35
CA TYR A 175 -19.67 0.97 5.40
C TYR A 175 -18.53 0.02 5.80
N VAL A 176 -17.97 -0.68 4.81
CA VAL A 176 -16.70 -1.39 4.94
C VAL A 176 -15.73 -0.92 3.87
N PHE A 177 -14.57 -0.42 4.29
CA PHE A 177 -13.47 -0.01 3.43
C PHE A 177 -12.45 -1.13 3.34
N VAL A 178 -12.13 -1.56 2.11
CA VAL A 178 -11.22 -2.66 1.83
C VAL A 178 -10.15 -2.23 0.82
N PRO A 179 -8.86 -2.45 1.09
CA PRO A 179 -7.81 -2.05 0.15
C PRO A 179 -7.80 -2.99 -1.05
N ILE A 180 -7.49 -2.43 -2.22
CA ILE A 180 -7.44 -3.14 -3.49
C ILE A 180 -6.04 -3.00 -4.08
N GLY A 181 -5.35 -4.14 -4.17
CA GLY A 181 -4.30 -4.36 -5.18
C GLY A 181 -4.88 -5.19 -6.31
N GLY A 182 -4.51 -6.46 -6.40
CA GLY A 182 -5.12 -7.39 -7.38
C GLY A 182 -6.54 -7.84 -7.05
N GLY A 183 -7.21 -7.29 -6.03
CA GLY A 183 -8.62 -7.54 -5.72
C GLY A 183 -8.96 -8.79 -4.90
N GLY A 184 -8.00 -9.64 -4.52
CA GLY A 184 -8.28 -10.91 -3.84
C GLY A 184 -8.97 -10.78 -2.47
N LEU A 185 -8.59 -9.76 -1.67
CA LEU A 185 -9.25 -9.47 -0.40
C LEU A 185 -10.63 -8.87 -0.60
N ALA A 186 -10.73 -7.85 -1.46
CA ALA A 186 -11.97 -7.15 -1.75
C ALA A 186 -13.04 -8.10 -2.31
N SER A 187 -12.69 -8.96 -3.26
CA SER A 187 -13.60 -9.96 -3.83
C SER A 187 -14.14 -10.91 -2.76
N GLY A 188 -13.27 -11.60 -2.01
CA GLY A 188 -13.69 -12.56 -0.99
C GLY A 188 -14.49 -11.92 0.15
N LEU A 189 -14.07 -10.74 0.63
CA LEU A 189 -14.80 -10.00 1.65
C LEU A 189 -16.16 -9.55 1.13
N SER A 190 -16.20 -9.00 -0.09
CA SER A 190 -17.44 -8.47 -0.66
C SER A 190 -18.50 -9.55 -0.84
N GLU A 191 -18.10 -10.77 -1.22
CA GLU A 191 -18.99 -11.90 -1.37
C GLU A 191 -19.71 -12.25 -0.06
N VAL A 192 -18.95 -12.26 1.04
CA VAL A 192 -19.50 -12.52 2.38
C VAL A 192 -20.49 -11.44 2.79
N PHE A 193 -20.14 -10.16 2.57
CA PHE A 193 -21.04 -9.06 2.92
C PHE A 193 -22.31 -9.07 2.07
N LYS A 194 -22.24 -9.34 0.76
CA LYS A 194 -23.46 -9.44 -0.06
C LYS A 194 -24.39 -10.57 0.37
N HIS A 195 -23.85 -11.67 0.90
CA HIS A 195 -24.66 -12.78 1.42
C HIS A 195 -25.24 -12.52 2.81
N LEU A 196 -24.45 -11.95 3.73
CA LEU A 196 -24.80 -11.89 5.16
C LEU A 196 -25.20 -10.50 5.66
N SER A 197 -24.83 -9.44 4.95
CA SER A 197 -25.15 -8.05 5.28
C SER A 197 -25.31 -7.21 3.99
N PRO A 198 -26.33 -7.50 3.17
CA PRO A 198 -26.48 -6.94 1.82
C PRO A 198 -26.62 -5.41 1.78
N ASP A 199 -27.09 -4.81 2.88
CA ASP A 199 -27.25 -3.36 3.01
C ASP A 199 -25.94 -2.61 3.30
N THR A 200 -24.88 -3.33 3.71
CA THR A 200 -23.56 -2.71 3.93
C THR A 200 -22.99 -2.21 2.61
N LYS A 201 -22.52 -0.97 2.60
CA LYS A 201 -21.79 -0.39 1.45
C LYS A 201 -20.33 -0.80 1.47
N ILE A 202 -19.89 -1.45 0.39
CA ILE A 202 -18.54 -2.00 0.29
C ILE A 202 -17.72 -1.05 -0.59
N ILE A 203 -16.75 -0.36 0.02
CA ILE A 203 -15.93 0.66 -0.62
C ILE A 203 -14.53 0.10 -0.86
N GLY A 204 -14.18 -0.09 -2.13
CA GLY A 204 -12.83 -0.39 -2.55
C GLY A 204 -11.91 0.81 -2.40
N VAL A 205 -10.66 0.59 -1.99
CA VAL A 205 -9.67 1.67 -1.83
C VAL A 205 -8.40 1.33 -2.59
N GLU A 206 -8.07 2.13 -3.60
CA GLU A 206 -6.84 2.01 -4.38
C GLU A 206 -5.92 3.22 -4.15
N PRO A 207 -4.59 3.05 -4.26
CA PRO A 207 -3.69 4.19 -4.38
C PRO A 207 -3.95 4.95 -5.68
N GLN A 208 -3.84 6.28 -5.66
CA GLN A 208 -4.09 7.12 -6.83
C GLN A 208 -3.16 6.80 -8.01
N GLY A 209 -1.91 6.42 -7.72
CA GLY A 209 -0.92 6.04 -8.71
C GLY A 209 -1.08 4.63 -9.28
N ALA A 210 -2.03 3.81 -8.79
CA ALA A 210 -2.34 2.51 -9.39
C ALA A 210 -3.85 2.17 -9.34
N PRO A 211 -4.71 2.90 -10.07
CA PRO A 211 -6.17 2.74 -10.04
C PRO A 211 -6.68 1.60 -10.95
N SER A 212 -6.15 0.41 -10.77
CA SER A 212 -6.31 -0.72 -11.69
C SER A 212 -7.75 -1.27 -11.77
N MET A 213 -8.38 -1.52 -10.62
CA MET A 213 -9.75 -2.01 -10.52
C MET A 213 -10.74 -0.93 -10.95
N LYS A 214 -10.55 0.31 -10.49
CA LYS A 214 -11.42 1.43 -10.85
C LYS A 214 -11.44 1.69 -12.36
N ASN A 215 -10.28 1.69 -13.00
CA ASN A 215 -10.20 1.84 -14.45
C ASN A 215 -10.84 0.66 -15.17
N SER A 216 -10.56 -0.57 -14.73
CA SER A 216 -11.15 -1.77 -15.33
C SER A 216 -12.67 -1.81 -15.24
N ILE A 217 -13.24 -1.44 -14.08
CA ILE A 217 -14.71 -1.37 -13.90
C ILE A 217 -15.31 -0.27 -14.77
N LYS A 218 -14.67 0.91 -14.82
CA LYS A 218 -15.12 2.03 -15.65
C LYS A 218 -15.13 1.67 -17.15
N GLU A 219 -14.16 0.89 -17.60
CA GLU A 219 -14.04 0.41 -18.98
C GLU A 219 -14.85 -0.86 -19.27
N ASP A 220 -15.49 -1.43 -18.24
CA ASP A 220 -16.18 -2.72 -18.27
C ASP A 220 -15.31 -3.87 -18.82
N LYS A 221 -13.99 -3.78 -18.58
CA LYS A 221 -12.98 -4.72 -19.07
C LYS A 221 -11.76 -4.73 -18.16
N ASN A 222 -11.22 -5.90 -17.83
CA ASN A 222 -9.95 -5.99 -17.12
C ASN A 222 -8.80 -5.44 -17.99
N THR A 223 -8.33 -4.23 -17.68
CA THR A 223 -7.36 -3.49 -18.49
C THR A 223 -6.10 -3.21 -17.68
N ALA A 224 -4.94 -3.46 -18.29
CA ALA A 224 -3.65 -3.13 -17.71
C ALA A 224 -3.35 -1.61 -17.79
N LEU A 225 -2.88 -1.05 -16.68
CA LEU A 225 -2.34 0.30 -16.61
C LEU A 225 -1.01 0.39 -17.37
N LYS A 226 -0.79 1.50 -18.08
CA LYS A 226 0.49 1.78 -18.78
C LYS A 226 1.63 2.05 -17.81
N THR A 227 1.35 2.82 -16.77
CA THR A 227 2.30 3.22 -15.73
C THR A 227 1.63 3.14 -14.37
N ILE A 228 2.43 2.91 -13.33
CA ILE A 228 1.99 2.91 -11.94
C ILE A 228 3.04 3.56 -11.03
N ASP A 229 2.61 4.23 -9.96
CA ASP A 229 3.47 4.50 -8.81
C ASP A 229 3.56 3.22 -7.96
N LYS A 230 4.79 2.79 -7.66
CA LYS A 230 5.07 1.56 -6.91
C LYS A 230 5.17 1.77 -5.40
N PHE A 231 4.97 2.99 -4.91
CA PHE A 231 5.14 3.34 -3.50
C PHE A 231 4.26 2.51 -2.57
N VAL A 232 2.98 2.35 -2.89
CA VAL A 232 2.06 1.50 -2.12
C VAL A 232 2.18 0.06 -2.62
N ASP A 233 3.36 -0.55 -2.43
CA ASP A 233 3.78 -1.84 -3.01
C ASP A 233 2.79 -3.01 -2.79
N GLY A 234 2.07 -3.04 -1.66
CA GLY A 234 1.01 -4.02 -1.40
C GLY A 234 -0.26 -3.87 -2.26
N ALA A 235 -0.46 -2.71 -2.89
CA ALA A 235 -1.63 -2.35 -3.69
C ALA A 235 -1.30 -1.81 -5.10
N ALA A 236 -0.02 -1.59 -5.42
CA ALA A 236 0.44 -1.08 -6.71
C ALA A 236 0.45 -2.19 -7.78
N VAL A 237 -0.72 -2.56 -8.27
CA VAL A 237 -0.93 -3.62 -9.26
C VAL A 237 -1.29 -3.01 -10.62
N LYS A 238 -0.61 -3.46 -11.69
CA LYS A 238 -0.87 -2.94 -13.06
C LYS A 238 -2.21 -3.42 -13.64
N GLN A 239 -2.58 -4.66 -13.37
CA GLN A 239 -3.80 -5.30 -13.86
C GLN A 239 -4.33 -6.23 -12.77
N VAL A 240 -5.62 -6.13 -12.47
CA VAL A 240 -6.27 -6.98 -11.45
C VAL A 240 -6.46 -8.40 -11.98
N GLY A 241 -6.85 -9.32 -11.10
CA GLY A 241 -7.22 -10.69 -11.50
C GLY A 241 -8.52 -10.71 -12.29
N ASP A 242 -8.69 -11.72 -13.14
CA ASP A 242 -9.93 -11.89 -13.92
C ASP A 242 -11.10 -12.28 -13.02
N LEU A 243 -10.89 -13.22 -12.08
CA LEU A 243 -11.92 -13.61 -11.10
C LEU A 243 -12.23 -12.46 -10.17
N THR A 244 -11.19 -11.76 -9.70
CA THR A 244 -11.36 -10.66 -8.75
C THR A 244 -12.05 -9.46 -9.39
N PHE A 245 -11.75 -9.15 -10.65
CA PHE A 245 -12.47 -8.15 -11.44
C PHE A 245 -13.96 -8.47 -11.54
N GLU A 246 -14.30 -9.69 -11.95
CA GLU A 246 -15.69 -10.11 -12.14
C GLU A 246 -16.52 -10.01 -10.86
N ILE A 247 -15.93 -10.40 -9.72
CA ILE A 247 -16.58 -10.33 -8.40
C ILE A 247 -16.69 -8.87 -7.95
N CYS A 248 -15.60 -8.11 -7.98
CA CYS A 248 -15.57 -6.73 -7.51
C CYS A 248 -16.49 -5.81 -8.34
N ARG A 249 -16.56 -6.01 -9.67
CA ARG A 249 -17.48 -5.28 -10.55
C ARG A 249 -18.95 -5.44 -10.13
N LYS A 250 -19.32 -6.62 -9.64
CA LYS A 250 -20.70 -6.92 -9.20
C LYS A 250 -20.97 -6.47 -7.77
N ASN A 251 -19.98 -6.60 -6.88
CA ASN A 251 -20.20 -6.50 -5.44
C ASN A 251 -19.78 -5.15 -4.83
N LEU A 252 -18.85 -4.41 -5.41
CA LEU A 252 -18.40 -3.13 -4.83
C LEU A 252 -19.42 -2.02 -5.11
N ASP A 253 -19.70 -1.20 -4.10
CA ASP A 253 -20.61 -0.05 -4.21
C ASP A 253 -19.90 1.22 -4.73
N ASP A 254 -18.61 1.37 -4.41
CA ASP A 254 -17.74 2.44 -4.94
C ASP A 254 -16.25 2.02 -4.85
N ILE A 255 -15.39 2.70 -5.60
CA ILE A 255 -13.93 2.65 -5.46
C ILE A 255 -13.37 4.06 -5.35
N ILE A 256 -12.72 4.35 -4.23
CA ILE A 256 -12.05 5.63 -3.98
C ILE A 256 -10.55 5.51 -4.22
N LEU A 257 -9.96 6.56 -4.79
CA LEU A 257 -8.53 6.68 -5.00
C LEU A 257 -7.94 7.57 -3.91
N VAL A 258 -6.87 7.13 -3.26
CA VAL A 258 -6.20 7.87 -2.19
C VAL A 258 -4.81 8.29 -2.65
N PRO A 259 -4.46 9.60 -2.61
CA PRO A 259 -3.12 10.07 -2.92
C PRO A 259 -2.07 9.44 -2.00
N GLU A 260 -0.92 9.04 -2.54
CA GLU A 260 0.16 8.39 -1.79
C GLU A 260 0.65 9.27 -0.63
N GLY A 261 0.75 10.58 -0.84
CA GLY A 261 1.11 11.51 0.21
C GLY A 261 0.10 11.55 1.37
N LYS A 262 -1.21 11.42 1.10
CA LYS A 262 -2.24 11.27 2.15
C LYS A 262 -2.07 9.96 2.92
N VAL A 263 -1.72 8.88 2.22
CA VAL A 263 -1.38 7.61 2.86
C VAL A 263 -0.21 7.80 3.81
N CYS A 264 0.85 8.50 3.38
CA CYS A 264 2.00 8.82 4.22
C CYS A 264 1.64 9.63 5.46
N THR A 265 0.85 10.69 5.31
CA THR A 265 0.33 11.48 6.44
C THR A 265 -0.40 10.60 7.44
N THR A 266 -1.22 9.69 6.92
CA THR A 266 -2.00 8.76 7.76
C THR A 266 -1.09 7.76 8.50
N ILE A 267 -0.05 7.23 7.85
CA ILE A 267 0.94 6.35 8.51
C ILE A 267 1.61 7.08 9.67
N LEU A 268 2.11 8.31 9.44
CA LEU A 268 2.78 9.10 10.48
C LEU A 268 1.84 9.41 11.64
N ARG A 269 0.58 9.76 11.34
CA ARG A 269 -0.45 10.01 12.35
C ARG A 269 -0.72 8.77 13.20
N LEU A 270 -0.96 7.63 12.57
CA LEU A 270 -1.19 6.35 13.26
C LEU A 270 0.01 5.94 14.13
N TYR A 271 1.23 6.19 13.67
CA TYR A 271 2.42 5.94 14.48
C TYR A 271 2.48 6.86 15.71
N ASN A 272 2.30 8.17 15.53
CA ASN A 272 2.46 9.16 16.59
C ASN A 272 1.31 9.15 17.62
N GLU A 273 0.08 8.92 17.17
CA GLU A 273 -1.13 9.05 18.02
C GLU A 273 -1.61 7.69 18.56
N GLU A 274 -1.39 6.60 17.82
CA GLU A 274 -1.95 5.27 18.14
C GLU A 274 -0.88 4.20 18.42
N ALA A 275 0.41 4.55 18.29
CA ALA A 275 1.53 3.61 18.30
C ALA A 275 1.35 2.44 17.31
N MET A 276 0.62 2.67 16.21
CA MET A 276 0.36 1.69 15.17
C MET A 276 1.41 1.79 14.06
N VAL A 277 2.21 0.74 13.91
CA VAL A 277 3.14 0.61 12.78
C VAL A 277 2.42 -0.12 11.65
N VAL A 278 2.03 0.61 10.60
CA VAL A 278 1.36 0.05 9.41
C VAL A 278 2.21 0.29 8.16
N GLU A 279 2.07 -0.60 7.18
CA GLU A 279 2.63 -0.37 5.84
C GLU A 279 1.71 0.54 5.02
N PRO A 280 2.15 1.12 3.88
CA PRO A 280 1.31 2.00 3.08
C PRO A 280 -0.04 1.39 2.69
N ALA A 281 -0.07 0.12 2.25
CA ALA A 281 -1.33 -0.55 1.90
C ALA A 281 -2.24 -0.76 3.14
N GLY A 282 -1.65 -0.96 4.31
CA GLY A 282 -2.37 -1.10 5.58
C GLY A 282 -3.05 0.18 6.05
N ALA A 283 -2.54 1.35 5.65
CA ALA A 283 -3.10 2.65 6.01
C ALA A 283 -4.17 3.17 5.02
N LEU A 284 -4.26 2.57 3.81
CA LEU A 284 -5.15 3.03 2.72
C LEU A 284 -6.59 3.27 3.16
N THR A 285 -7.19 2.29 3.85
CA THR A 285 -8.61 2.34 4.21
C THR A 285 -8.92 3.39 5.27
N ILE A 286 -7.95 3.69 6.15
CA ILE A 286 -8.07 4.77 7.14
C ILE A 286 -7.89 6.13 6.45
N ALA A 287 -6.92 6.24 5.53
CA ALA A 287 -6.67 7.43 4.75
C ALA A 287 -7.88 7.82 3.86
N ALA A 288 -8.66 6.82 3.43
CA ALA A 288 -9.88 7.02 2.66
C ALA A 288 -11.02 7.71 3.43
N LEU A 289 -11.00 7.68 4.78
CA LEU A 289 -12.08 8.24 5.61
C LEU A 289 -12.27 9.75 5.37
N ASP A 290 -11.19 10.49 5.12
CA ASP A 290 -11.23 11.93 4.80
C ASP A 290 -12.16 12.25 3.62
N PHE A 291 -12.15 11.40 2.60
CA PHE A 291 -12.95 11.56 1.38
C PHE A 291 -14.42 11.17 1.57
N TYR A 292 -14.73 10.55 2.71
CA TYR A 292 -16.06 10.07 3.08
C TYR A 292 -16.63 10.76 4.31
N LYS A 293 -15.91 11.74 4.88
CA LYS A 293 -16.19 12.37 6.18
C LYS A 293 -17.64 12.77 6.39
N ASP A 294 -18.29 13.36 5.39
CA ASP A 294 -19.70 13.78 5.51
C ASP A 294 -20.69 12.63 5.35
N LYS A 295 -20.36 11.61 4.55
CA LYS A 295 -21.22 10.44 4.26
C LYS A 295 -21.30 9.48 5.44
N ILE A 296 -20.25 9.41 6.26
CA ILE A 296 -20.12 8.43 7.34
C ILE A 296 -20.54 8.94 8.72
N LYS A 297 -20.99 10.19 8.84
CA LYS A 297 -21.45 10.75 10.12
C LYS A 297 -22.57 9.89 10.71
N ASN A 298 -22.45 9.58 12.00
CA ASN A 298 -23.36 8.73 12.77
C ASN A 298 -23.50 7.29 12.21
N LYS A 299 -22.53 6.82 11.44
CA LYS A 299 -22.52 5.48 10.86
C LYS A 299 -21.54 4.55 11.55
N ASN A 300 -21.75 3.24 11.40
CA ASN A 300 -20.79 2.20 11.79
C ASN A 300 -19.93 1.85 10.58
N VAL A 301 -18.62 2.11 10.69
CA VAL A 301 -17.66 2.00 9.59
C VAL A 301 -16.56 1.03 9.99
N VAL A 302 -16.21 0.11 9.10
CA VAL A 302 -15.07 -0.80 9.25
C VAL A 302 -13.97 -0.43 8.27
N CYS A 303 -12.75 -0.23 8.75
CA CYS A 303 -11.54 -0.12 7.94
C CYS A 303 -10.70 -1.40 8.11
N VAL A 304 -10.36 -2.05 6.99
CA VAL A 304 -9.43 -3.18 7.03
C VAL A 304 -7.99 -2.66 7.02
N VAL A 305 -7.26 -2.90 8.11
CA VAL A 305 -5.82 -2.60 8.24
C VAL A 305 -5.06 -3.81 7.74
N SER A 306 -4.72 -3.83 6.45
CA SER A 306 -4.34 -5.07 5.75
C SER A 306 -2.96 -5.64 6.11
N GLY A 307 -2.04 -4.82 6.60
CA GLY A 307 -0.67 -5.26 6.88
C GLY A 307 0.20 -4.24 7.59
N SER A 308 1.30 -4.72 8.18
CA SER A 308 2.30 -3.90 8.89
C SER A 308 3.74 -4.16 8.47
N ASN A 309 4.01 -4.82 7.33
CA ASN A 309 5.39 -5.12 6.89
C ASN A 309 6.11 -3.90 6.29
N ASN A 310 6.07 -2.78 7.03
CA ASN A 310 6.75 -1.55 6.68
C ASN A 310 8.26 -1.67 6.86
N ASP A 311 9.00 -0.96 6.02
CA ASP A 311 10.45 -0.83 6.11
C ASP A 311 10.80 0.49 6.80
N ILE A 312 11.61 0.42 7.86
CA ILE A 312 12.01 1.60 8.63
C ILE A 312 12.86 2.55 7.77
N GLU A 313 13.60 2.02 6.79
CA GLU A 313 14.44 2.82 5.88
C GLU A 313 13.57 3.71 4.97
N ARG A 314 12.30 3.36 4.76
CA ARG A 314 11.34 4.16 3.98
C ARG A 314 10.74 5.33 4.76
N THR A 315 11.04 5.48 6.05
CA THR A 315 10.43 6.53 6.90
C THR A 315 10.77 7.93 6.39
N ALA A 316 11.97 8.15 5.86
CA ALA A 316 12.37 9.44 5.28
C ALA A 316 11.50 9.79 4.04
N GLU A 317 11.34 8.83 3.12
CA GLU A 317 10.47 8.99 1.94
C GLU A 317 8.99 9.21 2.34
N ILE A 318 8.50 8.49 3.36
CA ILE A 318 7.16 8.68 3.92
C ILE A 318 7.01 10.11 4.46
N LYS A 319 7.98 10.60 5.25
CA LYS A 319 7.96 11.97 5.79
C LYS A 319 7.92 13.00 4.66
N GLU A 320 8.79 12.86 3.68
CA GLU A 320 8.87 13.79 2.56
C GLU A 320 7.57 13.83 1.74
N ARG A 321 7.04 12.66 1.33
CA ARG A 321 5.77 12.58 0.58
C ARG A 321 4.59 13.15 1.37
N SER A 322 4.57 12.97 2.70
CA SER A 322 3.57 13.59 3.58
C SER A 322 3.69 15.11 3.57
N LEU A 323 4.90 15.66 3.75
CA LEU A 323 5.10 17.10 3.78
C LEU A 323 4.79 17.75 2.43
N LEU A 324 5.14 17.09 1.32
CA LEU A 324 4.78 17.54 -0.04
C LEU A 324 3.25 17.62 -0.21
N TYR A 325 2.53 16.60 0.27
CA TYR A 325 1.06 16.54 0.19
C TYR A 325 0.37 17.59 1.08
N GLU A 326 0.87 17.80 2.28
CA GLU A 326 0.35 18.82 3.21
C GLU A 326 0.69 20.26 2.78
N GLY A 327 1.53 20.42 1.75
CA GLY A 327 2.00 21.72 1.27
C GLY A 327 2.95 22.38 2.27
N LEU A 328 3.78 21.58 2.93
CA LEU A 328 4.78 22.04 3.89
C LEU A 328 6.21 21.88 3.36
N MET A 329 6.44 21.01 2.37
CA MET A 329 7.77 20.87 1.74
C MET A 329 7.78 21.49 0.34
N HIS A 330 8.75 22.34 0.07
CA HIS A 330 8.84 23.11 -1.17
C HIS A 330 10.25 23.13 -1.73
N TYR A 331 10.41 22.68 -2.97
CA TYR A 331 11.69 22.69 -3.66
C TYR A 331 11.74 23.77 -4.73
N PHE A 332 12.87 24.44 -4.81
CA PHE A 332 13.15 25.53 -5.73
C PHE A 332 14.50 25.31 -6.39
N MET A 333 14.59 25.64 -7.68
CA MET A 333 15.86 25.96 -8.30
C MET A 333 15.99 27.49 -8.32
N ILE A 334 16.97 28.01 -7.62
CA ILE A 334 17.18 29.45 -7.41
C ILE A 334 18.51 29.84 -8.05
N GLN A 335 18.50 30.93 -8.81
CA GLN A 335 19.72 31.56 -9.31
C GLN A 335 20.28 32.47 -8.23
N PHE A 336 21.36 32.03 -7.57
CA PHE A 336 22.02 32.86 -6.56
C PHE A 336 22.99 33.84 -7.22
N PRO A 337 22.94 35.14 -6.88
CA PRO A 337 23.97 36.09 -7.26
C PRO A 337 25.35 35.63 -6.74
N GLN A 338 26.38 35.60 -7.60
CA GLN A 338 27.75 35.21 -7.23
C GLN A 338 28.49 36.33 -6.46
N ARG A 339 27.84 36.90 -5.42
CA ARG A 339 28.43 37.89 -4.52
C ARG A 339 28.44 37.40 -3.08
N PRO A 340 29.46 37.77 -2.28
CA PRO A 340 29.47 37.49 -0.85
C PRO A 340 28.17 37.96 -0.17
N GLY A 341 27.59 37.10 0.66
CA GLY A 341 26.39 37.42 1.44
C GLY A 341 25.05 37.10 0.78
N ALA A 342 25.00 36.62 -0.48
CA ALA A 342 23.73 36.28 -1.14
C ALA A 342 22.91 35.21 -0.37
N LEU A 343 23.57 34.20 0.21
CA LEU A 343 22.90 33.23 1.08
C LEU A 343 22.39 33.85 2.38
N LYS A 344 23.14 34.79 2.97
CA LYS A 344 22.72 35.51 4.17
C LYS A 344 21.50 36.38 3.89
N GLU A 345 21.49 37.05 2.75
CA GLU A 345 20.33 37.82 2.27
C GLU A 345 19.12 36.92 2.05
N PHE A 346 19.31 35.75 1.44
CA PHE A 346 18.26 34.77 1.26
C PHE A 346 17.64 34.36 2.61
N VAL A 347 18.47 33.93 3.56
CA VAL A 347 18.01 33.49 4.89
C VAL A 347 17.31 34.63 5.65
N ASN A 348 17.85 35.85 5.58
CA ASN A 348 17.33 36.96 6.41
C ASN A 348 16.11 37.67 5.82
N ASN A 349 16.00 37.74 4.48
CA ASN A 349 15.01 38.58 3.82
C ASN A 349 13.92 37.78 3.10
N ILE A 350 14.15 36.48 2.85
CA ILE A 350 13.23 35.63 2.07
C ILE A 350 12.47 34.69 2.99
N LEU A 351 13.17 33.99 3.87
CA LEU A 351 12.58 33.03 4.79
C LEU A 351 11.86 33.72 5.94
N GLY A 352 10.75 33.13 6.37
CA GLY A 352 10.08 33.47 7.61
C GLY A 352 10.87 33.00 8.84
N PRO A 353 10.50 33.48 10.04
CA PRO A 353 11.22 33.17 11.28
C PRO A 353 11.15 31.70 11.71
N ASP A 354 10.18 30.95 11.18
CA ASP A 354 9.89 29.55 11.51
C ASP A 354 10.17 28.59 10.33
N ASP A 355 10.72 29.09 9.21
CA ASP A 355 10.98 28.28 8.01
C ASP A 355 12.37 27.65 8.07
N ASP A 356 12.49 26.39 7.64
CA ASP A 356 13.76 25.65 7.67
C ASP A 356 14.26 25.28 6.27
N ILE A 357 15.58 25.29 6.09
CA ILE A 357 16.24 24.79 4.87
C ILE A 357 16.64 23.34 5.11
N THR A 358 15.88 22.41 4.55
CA THR A 358 16.12 20.96 4.72
C THR A 358 16.94 20.35 3.59
N TYR A 359 17.06 21.04 2.46
CA TYR A 359 17.91 20.63 1.34
C TYR A 359 18.61 21.85 0.73
N PHE A 360 19.91 21.73 0.47
CA PHE A 360 20.69 22.77 -0.19
C PHE A 360 21.79 22.14 -1.05
N GLN A 361 21.66 22.25 -2.37
CA GLN A 361 22.64 21.74 -3.31
C GLN A 361 23.11 22.86 -4.24
N PHE A 362 24.42 23.14 -4.21
CA PHE A 362 25.05 24.15 -5.04
C PHE A 362 25.86 23.49 -6.17
N HIS A 363 25.55 23.80 -7.43
CA HIS A 363 26.34 23.35 -8.57
C HIS A 363 27.13 24.51 -9.19
N LYS A 364 28.45 24.48 -9.04
CA LYS A 364 29.34 25.44 -9.71
C LYS A 364 29.64 24.98 -11.14
N LYS A 365 28.86 25.40 -12.12
CA LYS A 365 29.24 25.29 -13.54
C LYS A 365 30.09 26.50 -13.93
N ASN A 366 31.37 26.27 -14.24
CA ASN A 366 32.38 27.17 -14.83
C ASN A 366 32.01 28.65 -15.05
N ASN A 367 32.81 29.58 -14.49
CA ASN A 367 33.06 31.00 -14.86
C ASN A 367 31.96 31.88 -15.50
N ARG A 368 30.70 31.45 -15.53
CA ARG A 368 29.53 32.25 -15.90
C ARG A 368 28.87 32.75 -14.62
N GLU A 369 28.34 33.96 -14.69
CA GLU A 369 28.00 34.84 -13.57
C GLU A 369 26.83 34.37 -12.67
N VAL A 370 26.25 33.19 -12.92
CA VAL A 370 25.06 32.70 -12.18
C VAL A 370 25.22 31.21 -11.85
N GLY A 371 25.07 30.86 -10.56
CA GLY A 371 25.05 29.47 -10.10
C GLY A 371 23.64 29.04 -9.71
N SER A 372 23.14 27.97 -10.32
CA SER A 372 21.87 27.35 -9.91
C SER A 372 22.04 26.63 -8.59
N VAL A 373 21.13 26.89 -7.65
CA VAL A 373 21.07 26.25 -6.34
C VAL A 373 19.72 25.58 -6.20
N VAL A 374 19.72 24.32 -5.83
CA VAL A 374 18.48 23.63 -5.47
C VAL A 374 18.29 23.74 -3.96
N VAL A 375 17.16 24.31 -3.56
CA VAL A 375 16.81 24.57 -2.16
C VAL A 375 15.49 23.89 -1.84
N GLY A 376 15.46 23.08 -0.78
CA GLY A 376 14.26 22.53 -0.19
C GLY A 376 13.94 23.25 1.12
N LEU A 377 12.71 23.74 1.23
CA LEU A 377 12.19 24.49 2.36
C LEU A 377 11.07 23.69 3.04
N GLU A 378 11.21 23.46 4.34
CA GLU A 378 10.14 22.93 5.20
C GLU A 378 9.48 24.11 5.93
N LEU A 379 8.19 24.31 5.68
CA LEU A 379 7.39 25.41 6.23
C LEU A 379 6.57 24.92 7.41
N LYS A 380 6.36 25.79 8.38
CA LYS A 380 5.43 25.54 9.49
C LYS A 380 3.97 25.78 9.10
N ASN A 381 3.72 26.72 8.19
CA ASN A 381 2.39 26.99 7.65
C ASN A 381 2.42 26.98 6.12
N LYS A 382 1.56 26.16 5.52
CA LYS A 382 1.45 26.04 4.06
C LYS A 382 1.15 27.34 3.32
N LYS A 383 0.65 28.38 4.01
CA LYS A 383 0.36 29.69 3.40
C LYS A 383 1.63 30.54 3.23
N ASP A 384 2.69 30.25 3.97
CA ASP A 384 3.92 31.05 3.99
C ASP A 384 4.67 30.99 2.64
N ILE A 385 4.41 29.95 1.85
CA ILE A 385 4.91 29.80 0.48
C ILE A 385 4.66 31.02 -0.40
N MET A 386 3.53 31.71 -0.21
CA MET A 386 3.19 32.90 -0.99
C MET A 386 4.10 34.06 -0.64
N SER A 387 4.38 34.26 0.65
CA SER A 387 5.32 35.27 1.15
C SER A 387 6.74 34.99 0.67
N ILE A 388 7.18 33.72 0.70
CA ILE A 388 8.50 33.31 0.22
C ILE A 388 8.66 33.63 -1.27
N LYS A 389 7.71 33.20 -2.11
CA LYS A 389 7.73 33.48 -3.56
C LYS A 389 7.75 34.98 -3.84
N TRP A 390 6.92 35.74 -3.12
CA TRP A 390 6.89 37.20 -3.22
C TRP A 390 8.23 37.83 -2.84
N ASN A 391 8.80 37.44 -1.70
CA ASN A 391 10.07 37.97 -1.22
C ASN A 391 11.22 37.64 -2.18
N MET A 392 11.24 36.43 -2.75
CA MET A 392 12.22 36.06 -3.79
C MET A 392 12.14 37.03 -4.96
N THR A 393 10.95 37.24 -5.54
CA THR A 393 10.76 38.18 -6.65
C THR A 393 11.11 39.62 -6.27
N ALA A 394 10.67 40.09 -5.10
CA ALA A 394 10.90 41.46 -4.63
C ALA A 394 12.39 41.78 -4.38
N ASN A 395 13.18 40.77 -4.02
CA ASN A 395 14.63 40.90 -3.79
C ASN A 395 15.46 40.45 -5.01
N GLY A 396 14.83 40.23 -6.17
CA GLY A 396 15.54 39.90 -7.42
C GLY A 396 16.13 38.49 -7.51
N PHE A 397 15.64 37.54 -6.70
CA PHE A 397 15.95 36.13 -6.87
C PHE A 397 15.08 35.54 -7.98
N GLU A 398 15.72 35.14 -9.08
CA GLU A 398 15.06 34.30 -10.09
C GLU A 398 14.97 32.86 -9.59
N PHE A 399 13.77 32.28 -9.64
CA PHE A 399 13.54 30.91 -9.19
C PHE A 399 12.58 30.16 -10.10
N GLN A 400 12.74 28.85 -10.09
CA GLN A 400 11.78 27.89 -10.62
C GLN A 400 11.25 27.04 -9.48
N TYR A 401 9.93 26.96 -9.34
CA TYR A 401 9.28 26.10 -8.35
C TYR A 401 9.22 24.66 -8.89
N LEU A 402 9.87 23.73 -8.19
CA LEU A 402 10.12 22.38 -8.71
C LEU A 402 8.98 21.40 -8.43
N ASN A 403 8.19 21.60 -7.38
CA ASN A 403 7.11 20.66 -7.04
C ASN A 403 6.05 20.54 -8.15
N ASP A 404 5.84 21.60 -8.95
CA ASP A 404 4.89 21.59 -10.08
C ASP A 404 5.49 20.94 -11.34
N ASN A 405 6.79 20.60 -11.34
CA ASN A 405 7.49 20.00 -12.47
C ASN A 405 8.11 18.66 -12.06
N GLN A 406 7.31 17.60 -12.20
CA GLN A 406 7.66 16.26 -11.74
C GLN A 406 8.92 15.69 -12.41
N ASP A 407 9.16 16.01 -13.69
CA ASP A 407 10.35 15.56 -14.42
C ASP A 407 11.63 16.20 -13.86
N LEU A 408 11.64 17.53 -13.66
CA LEU A 408 12.78 18.24 -13.07
C LEU A 408 12.98 17.88 -11.61
N PHE A 409 11.89 17.72 -10.86
CA PHE A 409 11.94 17.27 -9.47
C PHE A 409 12.67 15.92 -9.36
N THR A 410 12.26 14.94 -10.16
CA THR A 410 12.85 13.59 -10.15
C THR A 410 14.32 13.61 -10.58
N GLN A 411 14.72 14.49 -11.50
CA GLN A 411 16.13 14.57 -11.95
C GLN A 411 17.08 15.25 -10.94
N LEU A 412 16.57 16.16 -10.11
CA LEU A 412 17.38 17.00 -9.24
C LEU A 412 17.34 16.59 -7.77
N ILE A 413 16.22 15.99 -7.35
CA ILE A 413 15.96 15.60 -5.96
C ILE A 413 15.77 14.08 -5.84
N GLY A 414 15.05 13.47 -6.78
CA GLY A 414 14.56 12.08 -6.72
C GLY A 414 15.57 10.98 -7.01
#